data_AF-X1SQS8-F1
#
_entry.id   AF-X1SQS8-F1
#
_cell.length_a   1.000
_cell.length_b   1.000
_cell.length_c   1.000
_cell.angle_alpha   90.00
_cell.angle_beta   90.00
_cell.angle_gamma   90.00
#
_symmetry.space_group_name_H-M   'P 1'
#
loop_
_entity.id
_entity.type
_entity.pdbx_description
1 polymer ?
#
loop_
_entity_poly.entity_id
_entity_poly.type
_entity_poly.pdbx_seq_one_letter_code
_entity_poly.pdbx_strand_id
1 'polypeptide(L)'
;MGLNVPVCTILNQVIVDKNDPEFLGENASKPVGNFLSEEEAKQMKKNNPDYILKKVKPTGERCWRRTVPSPDPISNSEGDVIKKLVNAGVIVIASGGGGIPVLEDDEGNYKGIEAVIDKDLAGERLAEIIGADIFLILTDIEKAKINYGKPNEKALGKITFQEAQNYFDEG
;
A
#
# COMPACT_ATOMS: atom_id res chain seq x y z
N MET A 1 34.63 14.26 1.51
CA MET A 1 34.65 12.87 2.01
C MET A 1 33.29 12.27 1.71
N GLY A 2 33.24 11.11 1.05
CA GLY A 2 31.99 10.40 0.75
C GLY A 2 31.55 9.53 1.93
N LEU A 3 30.24 9.36 2.09
CA LEU A 3 29.68 8.37 3.00
C LEU A 3 29.99 6.97 2.44
N ASN A 4 30.65 6.13 3.24
CA ASN A 4 30.88 4.72 2.90
C ASN A 4 29.86 3.86 3.64
N VAL A 5 28.62 3.84 3.13
CA VAL A 5 27.51 3.10 3.73
C VAL A 5 27.06 2.04 2.73
N PRO A 6 27.07 0.74 3.10
CA PRO A 6 26.57 -0.31 2.22
C PRO A 6 25.06 -0.14 1.99
N VAL A 7 24.63 -0.44 0.77
CA VAL A 7 23.22 -0.37 0.35
C VAL A 7 22.84 -1.71 -0.28
N CYS A 8 21.68 -2.24 0.08
CA CYS A 8 21.14 -3.44 -0.56
C CYS A 8 19.63 -3.37 -0.73
N THR A 9 19.11 -4.09 -1.73
CA THR A 9 17.68 -4.33 -1.90
C THR A 9 17.36 -5.76 -1.50
N ILE A 10 16.33 -5.95 -0.69
CA ILE A 10 15.80 -7.26 -0.33
C ILE A 10 14.47 -7.44 -1.06
N LEU A 11 14.39 -8.51 -1.86
CA LEU A 11 13.09 -9.00 -2.33
C LEU A 11 12.31 -9.46 -1.11
N ASN A 12 11.08 -8.98 -0.98
CA ASN A 12 10.30 -9.22 0.21
C ASN A 12 8.87 -9.65 -0.12
N GLN A 13 8.41 -10.62 0.66
CA GLN A 13 7.05 -11.11 0.70
C GLN A 13 6.34 -10.51 1.91
N VAL A 14 5.10 -10.09 1.71
CA VAL A 14 4.26 -9.53 2.77
C VAL A 14 3.04 -10.42 2.92
N ILE A 15 2.91 -10.95 4.13
CA ILE A 15 1.80 -11.80 4.53
C ILE A 15 0.58 -10.91 4.70
N VAL A 16 -0.54 -11.31 4.13
CA VAL A 16 -1.81 -10.55 4.18
C VAL A 16 -2.92 -11.41 4.77
N ASP A 17 -3.97 -10.76 5.31
CA ASP A 17 -5.09 -11.50 5.91
C ASP A 17 -5.88 -12.28 4.85
N LYS A 18 -5.92 -13.61 4.99
CA LYS A 18 -6.68 -14.49 4.09
C LYS A 18 -8.19 -14.21 4.09
N ASN A 19 -8.70 -13.54 5.11
CA ASN A 19 -10.11 -13.18 5.26
C ASN A 19 -10.39 -11.71 4.91
N ASP A 20 -9.44 -11.00 4.30
CA ASP A 20 -9.62 -9.59 3.99
C ASP A 20 -10.86 -9.35 3.11
N PRO A 21 -11.76 -8.41 3.49
CA PRO A 21 -12.97 -8.09 2.72
C PRO A 21 -12.72 -7.69 1.26
N GLU A 22 -11.53 -7.20 0.92
CA GLU A 22 -11.10 -6.86 -0.44
C GLU A 22 -11.12 -8.07 -1.39
N PHE A 23 -11.02 -9.29 -0.86
CA PHE A 23 -11.12 -10.53 -1.63
C PHE A 23 -12.56 -10.95 -1.94
N LEU A 24 -13.56 -10.30 -1.35
CA LEU A 24 -14.96 -10.70 -1.47
C LEU A 24 -15.66 -9.94 -2.61
N GLY A 25 -16.25 -10.70 -3.54
CA GLY A 25 -17.12 -10.18 -4.59
C GLY A 25 -16.45 -9.10 -5.45
N GLU A 26 -17.03 -7.91 -5.49
CA GLU A 26 -16.51 -6.77 -6.26
C GLU A 26 -15.78 -5.74 -5.36
N ASN A 27 -15.38 -6.10 -4.14
CA ASN A 27 -14.86 -5.12 -3.18
C ASN A 27 -13.50 -4.52 -3.60
N ALA A 28 -12.63 -5.30 -4.25
CA ALA A 28 -11.33 -4.90 -4.78
C ALA A 28 -11.23 -3.41 -5.15
N SER A 29 -10.42 -2.65 -4.41
CA SER A 29 -10.43 -1.19 -4.45
C SER A 29 -9.22 -0.57 -5.17
N LYS A 30 -8.05 -1.23 -5.18
CA LYS A 30 -6.81 -0.63 -5.70
C LYS A 30 -6.80 -0.56 -7.23
N PRO A 31 -6.78 0.62 -7.85
CA PRO A 31 -6.74 0.71 -9.29
C PRO A 31 -5.32 0.48 -9.83
N VAL A 32 -5.21 -0.41 -10.81
CA VAL A 32 -3.97 -0.82 -11.48
C VAL A 32 -4.07 -0.67 -13.00
N GLY A 33 -2.92 -0.62 -13.67
CA GLY A 33 -2.85 -0.46 -15.13
C GLY A 33 -3.34 0.90 -15.64
N ASN A 34 -3.57 0.97 -16.95
CA ASN A 34 -3.94 2.20 -17.66
C ASN A 34 -5.40 2.60 -17.46
N PHE A 35 -5.70 3.88 -17.66
CA PHE A 35 -7.07 4.37 -17.79
C PHE A 35 -7.69 3.91 -19.12
N LEU A 36 -8.93 3.43 -19.04
CA LEU A 36 -9.69 2.85 -20.14
C LEU A 36 -10.96 3.67 -20.40
N SER A 37 -11.40 3.68 -21.66
CA SER A 37 -12.77 4.05 -22.01
C SER A 37 -13.74 2.96 -21.55
N GLU A 38 -15.03 3.26 -21.54
CA GLU A 38 -16.05 2.26 -21.18
C GLU A 38 -16.05 1.06 -22.15
N GLU A 39 -15.85 1.29 -23.44
CA GLU A 39 -15.81 0.22 -24.44
C GLU A 39 -14.57 -0.66 -24.29
N GLU A 40 -13.41 -0.06 -24.01
CA GLU A 40 -12.18 -0.80 -23.69
C GLU A 40 -12.35 -1.64 -22.41
N ALA A 41 -13.00 -1.07 -21.38
CA ALA A 41 -13.28 -1.77 -20.13
C ALA A 41 -14.23 -2.96 -20.35
N LYS A 42 -15.33 -2.78 -21.10
CA LYS A 42 -16.24 -3.87 -21.47
C LYS A 42 -15.52 -4.98 -22.23
N GLN A 43 -14.68 -4.63 -23.19
CA GLN A 43 -13.90 -5.61 -23.95
C GLN A 43 -12.89 -6.37 -23.06
N MET A 44 -12.22 -5.66 -22.14
CA MET A 44 -11.30 -6.28 -21.19
C MET A 44 -12.02 -7.24 -20.24
N LYS A 45 -13.19 -6.87 -19.71
CA LYS A 45 -14.03 -7.72 -18.86
C LYS A 45 -14.54 -8.96 -19.61
N LYS A 46 -14.90 -8.82 -20.89
CA LYS A 46 -15.29 -9.95 -21.76
C LYS A 46 -14.14 -10.94 -21.95
N ASN A 47 -12.92 -10.44 -22.12
CA ASN A 47 -11.73 -11.27 -22.30
C ASN A 47 -11.19 -11.84 -20.97
N ASN A 48 -11.49 -11.20 -19.84
CA ASN A 48 -11.04 -11.58 -18.51
C ASN A 48 -12.22 -11.50 -17.52
N PRO A 49 -13.09 -12.52 -17.47
CA PRO A 49 -14.31 -12.50 -16.67
C PRO A 49 -14.09 -12.21 -15.19
N ASP A 50 -12.93 -12.56 -14.64
CA ASP A 50 -12.59 -12.38 -13.23
C ASP A 50 -12.09 -10.98 -12.88
N TYR A 51 -11.78 -10.14 -13.88
CA TYR A 51 -11.29 -8.78 -13.61
C TYR A 51 -12.40 -7.89 -13.07
N ILE A 52 -12.12 -7.17 -11.99
CA ILE A 52 -13.02 -6.15 -11.48
C ILE A 52 -12.61 -4.83 -12.11
N LEU A 53 -13.51 -4.17 -12.85
CA LEU A 53 -13.25 -2.87 -13.46
C LEU A 53 -14.19 -1.84 -12.85
N LYS A 54 -13.63 -0.72 -12.37
CA LYS A 54 -14.40 0.35 -11.73
C LYS A 54 -14.07 1.69 -12.35
N LYS A 55 -15.02 2.62 -12.25
CA LYS A 55 -14.77 4.04 -12.49
C LYS A 55 -13.95 4.60 -11.33
N VAL A 56 -12.90 5.35 -11.64
CA VAL A 56 -12.01 5.99 -10.67
C VAL A 56 -11.78 7.45 -11.02
N LYS A 57 -11.23 8.21 -10.07
CA LYS A 57 -10.84 9.61 -10.31
C LYS A 57 -9.53 9.67 -11.12
N PRO A 58 -9.31 10.74 -11.92
CA PRO A 58 -10.26 11.80 -12.27
C PRO A 58 -11.39 11.31 -13.20
N THR A 59 -12.54 11.97 -13.15
CA THR A 59 -13.68 11.66 -14.03
C THR A 59 -13.47 12.27 -15.42
N GLY A 60 -13.74 11.51 -16.47
CA GLY A 60 -13.56 11.91 -17.87
C GLY A 60 -13.87 10.76 -18.83
N GLU A 61 -13.55 10.89 -20.12
CA GLU A 61 -13.83 9.86 -21.13
C GLU A 61 -13.10 8.54 -20.84
N ARG A 62 -11.91 8.61 -20.23
CA ARG A 62 -11.15 7.44 -19.79
C ARG A 62 -11.03 7.45 -18.27
N CYS A 63 -12.06 6.93 -17.61
CA CYS A 63 -12.14 6.87 -16.15
C CYS A 63 -12.25 5.45 -15.60
N TRP A 64 -12.14 4.41 -16.43
CA TRP A 64 -12.19 3.03 -15.98
C TRP A 64 -10.79 2.48 -15.74
N ARG A 65 -10.59 1.73 -14.66
CA ARG A 65 -9.36 0.96 -14.42
C ARG A 65 -9.69 -0.42 -13.86
N ARG A 66 -8.80 -1.38 -14.07
CA ARG A 66 -8.82 -2.65 -13.33
C ARG A 66 -8.57 -2.34 -11.88
N THR A 67 -9.38 -2.88 -10.99
CA THR A 67 -9.12 -2.90 -9.57
C THR A 67 -8.73 -4.31 -9.15
N VAL A 68 -7.81 -4.37 -8.20
CA VAL A 68 -7.35 -5.61 -7.56
C VAL A 68 -7.46 -5.44 -6.05
N PRO A 69 -7.53 -6.56 -5.30
CA PRO A 69 -7.56 -6.50 -3.84
C PRO A 69 -6.39 -5.69 -3.27
N SER A 70 -6.67 -4.90 -2.24
CA SER A 70 -5.70 -4.12 -1.47
C SER A 70 -5.66 -4.56 -0.01
N PRO A 71 -5.33 -5.82 0.28
CA PRO A 71 -5.51 -6.38 1.61
C PRO A 71 -4.57 -5.75 2.64
N ASP A 72 -4.98 -5.78 3.91
CA ASP A 72 -4.16 -5.31 5.02
C ASP A 72 -2.89 -6.17 5.18
N PRO A 73 -1.70 -5.57 5.23
CA PRO A 73 -0.48 -6.30 5.50
C PRO A 73 -0.41 -6.70 6.98
N ILE A 74 -0.19 -7.98 7.21
CA ILE A 74 0.05 -8.54 8.55
C ILE A 74 1.53 -8.39 8.93
N SER A 75 2.44 -8.83 8.04
CA SER A 75 3.88 -8.84 8.36
C SER A 75 4.76 -8.96 7.11
N ASN A 76 5.98 -8.44 7.20
CA ASN A 76 7.04 -8.68 6.23
C ASN A 76 7.77 -9.98 6.59
N SER A 77 7.70 -11.01 5.73
CA SER A 77 8.34 -12.32 5.94
C SER A 77 9.85 -12.19 6.21
N GLU A 78 10.54 -11.34 5.44
CA GLU A 78 11.97 -11.10 5.57
C GLU A 78 12.32 -10.04 6.64
N GLY A 79 11.36 -9.68 7.50
CA GLY A 79 11.51 -8.63 8.51
C GLY A 79 12.71 -8.87 9.45
N ASP A 80 12.94 -10.11 9.86
CA ASP A 80 14.06 -10.48 10.74
C ASP A 80 15.44 -10.24 10.09
N VAL A 81 15.61 -10.58 8.81
CA VAL A 81 16.87 -10.34 8.10
C VAL A 81 17.05 -8.85 7.80
N ILE A 82 15.98 -8.15 7.46
CA ILE A 82 15.99 -6.70 7.25
C ILE A 82 16.45 -6.00 8.54
N LYS A 83 15.88 -6.36 9.69
CA LYS A 83 16.26 -5.81 11.00
C LYS A 83 17.74 -6.03 11.31
N LYS A 84 18.27 -7.23 11.05
CA LYS A 84 19.69 -7.55 11.25
C LYS A 84 20.59 -6.68 10.37
N LEU A 85 20.23 -6.47 9.11
CA LEU A 85 20.99 -5.62 8.18
C LEU A 85 20.96 -4.15 8.60
N VAL A 86 19.80 -3.64 9.01
CA VAL A 86 19.65 -2.28 9.55
C VAL A 86 20.52 -2.10 10.79
N ASN A 87 20.48 -3.04 11.74
CA ASN A 87 21.31 -3.02 12.95
C ASN A 87 22.81 -3.10 12.66
N ALA A 88 23.21 -3.65 11.50
CA ALA A 88 24.59 -3.70 11.04
C ALA A 88 25.04 -2.41 10.32
N GLY A 89 24.17 -1.40 10.22
CA GLY A 89 24.47 -0.11 9.56
C GLY A 89 24.31 -0.12 8.04
N VAL A 90 23.55 -1.09 7.50
CA VAL A 90 23.23 -1.16 6.06
C VAL A 90 21.98 -0.33 5.76
N ILE A 91 22.00 0.42 4.66
CA ILE A 91 20.77 1.02 4.10
C ILE A 91 20.03 -0.08 3.32
N VAL A 92 18.87 -0.48 3.82
CA VAL A 92 18.06 -1.55 3.23
C VAL A 92 16.87 -0.96 2.48
N ILE A 93 16.71 -1.35 1.22
CA ILE A 93 15.50 -1.11 0.43
C ILE A 93 14.65 -2.38 0.47
N ALA A 94 13.46 -2.30 1.05
CA ALA A 94 12.51 -3.41 1.18
C ALA A 94 11.07 -2.88 1.03
N SER A 95 10.06 -3.77 1.02
CA SER A 95 8.65 -3.39 0.87
C SER A 95 8.36 -2.58 -0.39
N GLY A 96 9.15 -2.82 -1.46
CA GLY A 96 8.99 -2.16 -2.74
C GLY A 96 7.60 -2.42 -3.31
N GLY A 97 6.83 -1.35 -3.55
CA GLY A 97 5.44 -1.45 -4.04
C GLY A 97 4.45 -2.07 -3.05
N GLY A 98 4.81 -2.16 -1.76
CA GLY A 98 4.03 -2.87 -0.73
C GLY A 98 4.48 -4.30 -0.46
N GLY A 99 5.49 -4.80 -1.21
CA GLY A 99 5.98 -6.17 -1.12
C GLY A 99 5.15 -7.15 -1.96
N ILE A 100 5.65 -8.38 -2.10
CA ILE A 100 4.97 -9.45 -2.85
C ILE A 100 3.87 -10.04 -1.94
N PRO A 101 2.58 -9.90 -2.27
CA PRO A 101 1.51 -10.39 -1.42
C PRO A 101 1.48 -11.92 -1.40
N VAL A 102 1.50 -12.48 -0.19
CA VAL A 102 1.40 -13.92 0.04
C VAL A 102 0.38 -14.25 1.11
N LEU A 103 -0.29 -15.38 0.96
CA LEU A 103 -1.03 -16.03 2.02
C LEU A 103 -0.13 -17.09 2.66
N GLU A 104 -0.16 -17.16 3.98
CA GLU A 104 0.47 -18.22 4.77
C GLU A 104 -0.59 -19.28 5.10
N ASP A 105 -0.29 -20.55 4.81
CA ASP A 105 -1.14 -21.67 5.22
C ASP A 105 -0.80 -22.17 6.64
N ASP A 106 -1.60 -23.10 7.14
CA ASP A 106 -1.43 -23.62 8.51
C ASP A 106 -0.13 -24.47 8.67
N GLU A 107 0.53 -24.81 7.56
CA GLU A 107 1.82 -25.52 7.53
C GLU A 107 3.03 -24.55 7.42
N GLY A 108 2.78 -23.25 7.27
CA GLY A 108 3.80 -22.21 7.10
C GLY A 108 4.31 -22.05 5.67
N ASN A 109 3.62 -22.60 4.66
CA ASN A 109 3.96 -22.36 3.26
C ASN A 109 3.35 -21.05 2.76
N TYR A 110 4.07 -20.38 1.86
CA TYR A 110 3.60 -19.17 1.21
C TYR A 110 3.00 -19.45 -0.17
N LYS A 111 1.83 -18.88 -0.41
CA LYS A 111 1.17 -18.85 -1.71
C LYS A 111 1.01 -17.41 -2.18
N GLY A 112 1.68 -17.07 -3.28
CA GLY A 112 1.50 -15.78 -3.93
C GLY A 112 0.08 -15.58 -4.45
N ILE A 113 -0.41 -14.34 -4.35
CA ILE A 113 -1.75 -13.95 -4.81
C ILE A 113 -1.71 -12.72 -5.71
N GLU A 114 -2.74 -12.52 -6.53
CA GLU A 114 -2.90 -11.29 -7.29
C GLU A 114 -3.55 -10.20 -6.43
N ALA A 115 -2.72 -9.39 -5.78
CA ALA A 115 -3.12 -8.24 -4.99
C ALA A 115 -2.08 -7.12 -5.10
N VAL A 116 -2.43 -5.92 -4.65
CA VAL A 116 -1.48 -4.82 -4.48
C VAL A 116 -1.65 -4.27 -3.08
N ILE A 117 -0.67 -4.51 -2.23
CA ILE A 117 -0.66 -4.02 -0.85
C ILE A 117 -0.41 -2.52 -0.85
N ASP A 118 -1.04 -1.80 0.08
CA ASP A 118 -0.72 -0.39 0.26
C ASP A 118 0.70 -0.22 0.83
N LYS A 119 1.53 0.53 0.11
CA LYS A 119 2.95 0.72 0.45
C LYS A 119 3.15 1.43 1.80
N ASP A 120 2.22 2.29 2.20
CA ASP A 120 2.34 3.06 3.42
C ASP A 120 2.00 2.14 4.62
N LEU A 121 0.97 1.31 4.50
CA LEU A 121 0.66 0.27 5.50
C LEU A 121 1.78 -0.79 5.59
N ALA A 122 2.30 -1.28 4.46
CA ALA A 122 3.38 -2.26 4.47
C ALA A 122 4.68 -1.68 5.07
N GLY A 123 4.96 -0.41 4.79
CA GLY A 123 6.06 0.34 5.37
C GLY A 123 5.89 0.57 6.87
N GLU A 124 4.67 0.82 7.33
CA GLU A 124 4.32 0.93 8.75
C GLU A 124 4.59 -0.40 9.48
N ARG A 125 4.10 -1.54 8.96
CA ARG A 125 4.40 -2.86 9.51
C ARG A 125 5.90 -3.15 9.56
N LEU A 126 6.65 -2.76 8.52
CA LEU A 126 8.09 -2.92 8.52
C LEU A 126 8.76 -2.07 9.60
N ALA A 127 8.30 -0.82 9.80
CA ALA A 127 8.78 0.07 10.84
C ALA A 127 8.57 -0.52 12.24
N GLU A 128 7.40 -1.12 12.50
CA GLU A 128 7.12 -1.85 13.75
C GLU A 128 8.13 -3.01 13.95
N ILE A 129 8.33 -3.85 12.93
CA ILE A 129 9.21 -5.03 13.01
C ILE A 129 10.66 -4.63 13.32
N ILE A 130 11.20 -3.62 12.63
CA ILE A 130 12.58 -3.19 12.82
C ILE A 130 12.76 -2.35 14.10
N GLY A 131 11.66 -1.90 14.71
CA GLY A 131 11.70 -1.02 15.89
C GLY A 131 12.16 0.39 15.53
N ALA A 132 11.64 0.95 14.43
CA ALA A 132 11.99 2.29 14.00
C ALA A 132 11.42 3.35 14.96
N ASP A 133 12.21 4.38 15.27
CA ASP A 133 11.76 5.50 16.10
C ASP A 133 10.81 6.45 15.35
N ILE A 134 10.97 6.54 14.03
CA ILE A 134 10.24 7.46 13.16
C ILE A 134 9.79 6.72 11.92
N PHE A 135 8.49 6.80 11.63
CA PHE A 135 7.92 6.44 10.34
C PHE A 135 7.62 7.70 9.52
N LEU A 136 8.17 7.78 8.30
CA LEU A 136 8.11 8.97 7.45
C LEU A 136 7.54 8.62 6.08
N ILE A 137 6.39 9.19 5.77
CA ILE A 137 5.76 9.12 4.45
C ILE A 137 6.13 10.37 3.64
N LEU A 138 6.65 10.18 2.43
CA LEU A 138 6.96 11.27 1.50
C LEU A 138 5.90 11.32 0.40
N THR A 139 5.34 12.51 0.16
CA THR A 139 4.31 12.77 -0.86
C THR A 139 4.57 14.10 -1.57
N ASP A 140 3.75 14.41 -2.57
CA ASP A 140 3.80 15.62 -3.41
C ASP A 140 3.25 16.90 -2.75
N ILE A 141 2.62 16.79 -1.60
CA ILE A 141 2.16 17.91 -0.78
C ILE A 141 3.00 18.04 0.49
N GLU A 142 3.22 19.28 0.93
CA GLU A 142 4.08 19.56 2.09
C GLU A 142 3.50 19.01 3.41
N LYS A 143 2.16 19.04 3.56
CA LYS A 143 1.45 18.67 4.79
C LYS A 143 0.10 18.05 4.47
N ALA A 144 -0.34 17.12 5.31
CA ALA A 144 -1.73 16.69 5.34
C ALA A 144 -2.65 17.89 5.63
N LYS A 145 -3.86 17.90 5.06
CA LYS A 145 -4.81 19.01 5.19
C LYS A 145 -6.20 18.48 5.54
N ILE A 146 -6.89 19.15 6.45
CA ILE A 146 -8.33 18.95 6.67
C ILE A 146 -9.12 19.87 5.73
N ASN A 147 -10.35 19.48 5.42
CA ASN A 147 -11.22 20.20 4.49
C ASN A 147 -10.57 20.43 3.11
N TYR A 148 -9.84 19.43 2.61
CA TYR A 148 -9.10 19.53 1.36
C TYR A 148 -10.00 19.97 0.19
N GLY A 149 -9.57 21.01 -0.54
CA GLY A 149 -10.31 21.59 -1.65
C GLY A 149 -11.51 22.47 -1.28
N LYS A 150 -11.80 22.69 0.02
CA LYS A 150 -12.90 23.55 0.48
C LYS A 150 -12.40 24.94 0.91
N PRO A 151 -13.29 25.97 1.01
CA PRO A 151 -12.89 27.31 1.46
C PRO A 151 -12.24 27.36 2.85
N ASN A 152 -12.52 26.37 3.70
CA ASN A 152 -11.97 26.22 5.04
C ASN A 152 -10.84 25.18 5.12
N GLU A 153 -10.14 24.91 4.01
CA GLU A 153 -8.95 24.05 3.96
C GLU A 153 -7.89 24.52 4.97
N LYS A 154 -7.31 23.59 5.72
CA LYS A 154 -6.26 23.90 6.70
C LYS A 154 -5.17 22.83 6.70
N ALA A 155 -3.91 23.25 6.55
CA ALA A 155 -2.75 22.38 6.69
C ALA A 155 -2.50 22.02 8.16
N LEU A 156 -2.24 20.74 8.41
CA LEU A 156 -1.91 20.20 9.73
C LEU A 156 -0.42 20.35 10.00
N GLY A 157 -0.07 20.78 11.20
CA GLY A 157 1.32 20.84 11.68
C GLY A 157 1.61 19.65 12.59
N LYS A 158 2.22 19.92 13.75
CA LYS A 158 2.30 18.93 14.82
C LYS A 158 0.91 18.74 15.43
N ILE A 159 0.44 17.50 15.43
CA ILE A 159 -0.82 17.09 16.04
C ILE A 159 -0.57 15.89 16.94
N THR A 160 -1.49 15.65 17.86
CA THR A 160 -1.55 14.45 18.70
C THR A 160 -2.28 13.32 17.98
N PHE A 161 -2.11 12.09 18.47
CA PHE A 161 -2.89 10.94 18.00
C PHE A 161 -4.40 11.18 18.12
N GLN A 162 -4.86 11.75 19.24
CA GLN A 162 -6.29 11.99 19.45
C GLN A 162 -6.87 12.99 18.44
N GLU A 163 -6.14 14.06 18.12
CA GLU A 163 -6.55 14.99 17.07
C GLU A 163 -6.62 14.31 15.70
N ALA A 164 -5.61 13.50 15.36
CA ALA A 164 -5.60 12.73 14.12
C ALA A 164 -6.79 11.75 14.04
N GLN A 165 -7.09 11.03 15.12
CA GLN A 165 -8.21 10.10 15.19
C GLN A 165 -9.54 10.82 15.03
N ASN A 166 -9.74 11.95 15.70
CA ASN A 166 -10.98 12.72 15.58
C ASN A 166 -11.20 13.17 14.12
N TYR A 167 -10.15 13.67 13.45
CA TYR A 167 -10.27 14.06 12.04
C TYR A 167 -10.53 12.85 11.13
N PHE A 168 -9.96 11.69 11.44
CA PHE A 168 -10.24 10.46 10.69
C PHE A 168 -11.71 10.03 10.83
N ASP A 169 -12.26 10.09 12.04
CA ASP A 169 -13.64 9.70 12.34
C ASP A 169 -14.67 10.67 11.74
N GLU A 170 -14.30 11.95 11.57
CA GLU A 170 -15.13 13.00 10.95
C GLU A 170 -15.22 12.88 9.41
N GLY A 171 -14.23 12.23 8.77
CA GLY A 171 -14.13 12.06 7.30
C GLY A 171 -13.64 13.29 6.54
#